data_AF-A0AAE9UKC6-F1
#
_entry.id   AF-A0AAE9UKC6-F1
#
_cell.length_a   1.000
_cell.length_b   1.000
_cell.length_c   1.000
_cell.angle_alpha   90.00
_cell.angle_beta   90.00
_cell.angle_gamma   90.00
#
_symmetry.space_group_name_H-M   'P 1'
#
loop_
_entity.id
_entity.type
_entity.pdbx_description
1 polymer ?
#
loop_
_entity_poly.entity_id
_entity_poly.type
_entity_poly.pdbx_seq_one_letter_code
_entity_poly.pdbx_strand_id
1 'polypeptide(L)'
;MDYKDENGVEYHNMRDMEQVKEFQAFIEEQDAQERQLKPKKSRVYPWTGATFGDFIMGTFKVIFYSPIFILLFCINLVKATVSFFVTWILGKIAILIILGFGGGLLLIPFPQLDEPLGRFLELCGQWFFNMGTGREMTLFPGGAIEIGIILLLSVLGAFGMTANPD
;
A
#
# COMPACT_ATOMS: atom_id res chain seq x y z
N MET A 1 -76.59 -13.98 11.58
CA MET A 1 -76.25 -12.72 12.25
C MET A 1 -74.78 -12.52 12.00
N ASP A 2 -74.42 -11.49 11.23
CA ASP A 2 -73.02 -11.15 10.97
C ASP A 2 -72.46 -10.38 12.15
N TYR A 3 -71.20 -10.66 12.51
CA TYR A 3 -70.53 -10.07 13.65
C TYR A 3 -69.64 -8.94 13.17
N LYS A 4 -69.69 -7.77 13.82
CA LYS A 4 -68.84 -6.63 13.48
C LYS A 4 -67.75 -6.44 14.51
N ASP A 5 -66.53 -6.15 14.07
CA ASP A 5 -65.47 -5.71 14.97
C ASP A 5 -65.58 -4.22 15.31
N GLU A 6 -64.70 -3.74 16.20
CA GLU A 6 -64.64 -2.34 16.65
C GLU A 6 -64.27 -1.35 15.53
N ASN A 7 -63.76 -1.84 14.40
CA ASN A 7 -63.42 -1.07 13.20
C ASN A 7 -64.53 -1.13 12.12
N GLY A 8 -65.65 -1.80 12.40
CA GLY A 8 -66.81 -1.89 11.52
C GLY A 8 -66.71 -2.96 10.43
N VAL A 9 -65.74 -3.88 10.49
CA VAL A 9 -65.59 -4.97 9.52
C VAL A 9 -66.59 -6.09 9.84
N GLU A 10 -67.38 -6.51 8.85
CA GLU A 10 -68.39 -7.57 8.99
C GLU A 10 -67.80 -8.96 8.72
N TYR A 11 -68.04 -9.88 9.64
CA TYR A 11 -67.62 -11.28 9.56
C TYR A 11 -68.86 -12.18 9.60
N HIS A 12 -68.90 -13.17 8.71
CA HIS A 12 -70.03 -14.09 8.60
C HIS A 12 -70.19 -15.04 9.80
N ASN A 13 -69.13 -15.23 10.60
CA ASN A 13 -69.17 -16.06 11.80
C ASN A 13 -68.13 -15.61 12.85
N MET A 14 -68.39 -15.84 14.14
CA MET A 14 -67.47 -15.46 15.22
C MET A 14 -66.09 -16.11 15.07
N ARG A 15 -66.05 -17.36 14.58
CA ARG A 15 -64.79 -18.10 14.35
C ARG A 15 -63.86 -17.42 13.35
N ASP A 16 -64.42 -16.77 12.32
CA ASP A 16 -63.63 -16.08 11.31
C ASP A 16 -63.03 -14.78 11.89
N MET A 17 -63.78 -14.09 12.74
CA MET A 17 -63.29 -12.91 13.46
C MET A 17 -62.16 -13.28 14.42
N GLU A 18 -62.27 -14.39 15.15
CA GLU A 18 -61.22 -14.87 16.06
C GLU A 18 -59.95 -15.27 15.30
N GLN A 19 -60.07 -16.00 14.19
CA GLN A 19 -58.92 -16.38 13.37
C GLN A 19 -58.19 -15.16 12.79
N VAL A 20 -58.92 -14.14 12.35
CA VAL A 20 -58.30 -12.90 11.82
C VAL A 20 -57.57 -12.15 12.94
N LYS A 21 -58.14 -12.07 14.14
CA LYS A 21 -57.49 -11.45 15.31
C LYS A 21 -56.21 -12.19 15.72
N GLU A 22 -56.24 -13.52 15.76
CA GLU A 22 -55.05 -14.33 16.06
C GLU A 22 -53.96 -14.15 15.01
N PHE A 23 -54.32 -14.13 13.72
CA PHE A 23 -53.37 -13.92 12.64
C PHE A 23 -52.74 -12.52 12.68
N GLN A 24 -53.54 -11.51 13.04
CA GLN A 24 -53.08 -10.14 13.15
C GLN A 24 -52.15 -9.93 14.35
N ALA A 25 -52.45 -10.56 15.49
CA ALA A 25 -51.57 -10.59 16.66
C ALA A 25 -50.24 -11.30 16.35
N PHE A 26 -50.28 -12.40 15.59
CA PHE A 26 -49.07 -13.10 15.16
C PHE A 26 -48.16 -12.25 14.26
N ILE A 27 -48.75 -11.50 13.31
CA ILE A 27 -47.99 -10.57 12.46
C ILE A 27 -47.36 -9.47 13.31
N GLU A 28 -48.10 -8.91 14.27
CA GLU A 28 -47.61 -7.83 15.13
C GLU A 28 -46.47 -8.29 16.07
N GLU A 29 -46.53 -9.53 16.58
CA GLU A 29 -45.42 -10.15 17.33
C GLU A 29 -44.18 -10.38 16.45
N GLN A 30 -44.36 -10.87 15.21
CA GLN A 30 -43.24 -11.01 14.28
C GLN A 30 -42.60 -9.66 13.93
N ASP A 31 -43.42 -8.63 13.69
CA ASP A 31 -42.97 -7.28 13.41
C ASP A 31 -42.23 -6.67 14.60
N ALA A 32 -42.71 -6.91 15.83
CA ALA A 32 -42.06 -6.46 17.06
C ALA A 32 -40.72 -7.16 17.28
N GLN A 33 -40.62 -8.47 17.01
CA GLN A 33 -39.35 -9.20 17.04
C GLN A 33 -38.38 -8.70 15.97
N GLU A 34 -38.84 -8.46 14.73
CA GLU A 34 -37.99 -7.91 13.67
C GLU A 34 -37.46 -6.50 14.01
N ARG A 35 -38.29 -5.66 14.65
CA ARG A 35 -37.88 -4.32 15.11
C ARG A 35 -36.86 -4.35 16.25
N GLN A 36 -36.88 -5.38 17.09
CA GLN A 36 -35.86 -5.59 18.12
C GLN A 36 -34.56 -6.19 17.55
N LEU A 37 -34.66 -7.03 16.52
CA LEU A 37 -33.53 -7.72 15.88
C LEU A 37 -32.79 -6.90 14.83
N LYS A 38 -33.41 -5.85 14.26
CA LYS A 38 -32.71 -4.92 13.36
C LYS A 38 -32.03 -3.84 14.20
N PRO A 39 -30.71 -3.92 14.46
CA PRO A 39 -30.01 -2.78 15.03
C PRO A 39 -30.24 -1.62 14.06
N LYS A 40 -30.79 -0.51 14.57
CA LYS A 40 -30.93 0.75 13.83
C LYS A 40 -29.58 1.00 13.15
N LYS A 41 -29.49 0.75 11.84
CA LYS A 41 -28.31 1.05 11.03
C LYS A 41 -28.25 2.57 10.94
N SER A 42 -27.68 3.19 11.98
CA SER A 42 -27.31 4.60 11.92
C SER A 42 -26.23 4.70 10.86
N ARG A 43 -26.61 5.23 9.71
CA ARG A 43 -25.71 5.55 8.61
C ARG A 43 -24.94 6.79 9.03
N VAL A 44 -23.96 6.63 9.92
CA VAL A 44 -23.06 7.72 10.32
C VAL A 44 -21.90 7.74 9.33
N TYR A 45 -21.72 8.89 8.70
CA TYR A 45 -20.67 9.13 7.71
C TYR A 45 -19.27 9.00 8.36
N PRO A 46 -18.23 8.56 7.60
CA PRO A 46 -16.98 8.04 8.17
C PRO A 46 -16.06 9.09 8.81
N TRP A 47 -16.39 10.37 8.69
CA TRP A 47 -15.50 11.46 9.08
C TRP A 47 -15.74 12.06 10.48
N THR A 48 -16.77 11.61 11.21
CA THR A 48 -17.09 12.15 12.56
C THR A 48 -17.53 11.08 13.57
N GLY A 49 -17.29 9.80 13.28
CA GLY A 49 -17.80 8.65 14.05
C GLY A 49 -16.83 8.06 15.08
N ALA A 50 -15.73 8.73 15.44
CA ALA A 50 -14.82 8.22 16.45
C ALA A 50 -15.44 8.41 17.84
N THR A 51 -15.82 7.33 18.51
CA THR A 51 -16.16 7.39 19.94
C THR A 51 -14.91 7.72 20.76
N PHE A 52 -15.07 8.24 21.98
CA PHE A 52 -13.94 8.48 22.89
C PHE A 52 -13.11 7.20 23.12
N GLY A 53 -13.75 6.03 23.08
CA GLY A 53 -13.10 4.73 23.05
C GLY A 53 -12.20 4.52 21.84
N ASP A 54 -12.65 4.89 20.63
CA ASP A 54 -11.82 4.83 19.41
C ASP A 54 -10.65 5.82 19.47
N PHE A 55 -10.85 6.99 20.08
CA PHE A 55 -9.76 7.95 20.31
C PHE A 55 -8.71 7.40 21.28
N ILE A 56 -9.12 6.78 22.39
CA ILE A 56 -8.20 6.14 23.34
C ILE A 56 -7.53 4.93 22.69
N MET A 57 -8.27 4.05 22.02
CA MET A 57 -7.72 2.87 21.36
C MET A 57 -6.76 3.25 20.22
N GLY A 58 -7.09 4.30 19.46
CA GLY A 58 -6.25 4.89 18.43
C GLY A 58 -4.99 5.53 19.00
N THR A 59 -5.11 6.26 20.11
CA THR A 59 -3.97 6.89 20.79
C THR A 59 -3.05 5.84 21.43
N PHE A 60 -3.60 4.81 22.07
CA PHE A 60 -2.82 3.66 22.55
C PHE A 60 -2.15 2.93 21.39
N LYS A 61 -2.84 2.74 20.26
CA LYS A 61 -2.21 2.15 19.07
C LYS A 61 -1.04 2.99 18.58
N VAL A 62 -1.20 4.31 18.51
CA VAL A 62 -0.10 5.21 18.13
C VAL A 62 1.03 5.14 19.16
N ILE A 63 0.74 5.22 20.47
CA ILE A 63 1.78 5.22 21.51
C ILE A 63 2.54 3.89 21.60
N PHE A 64 1.89 2.75 21.36
CA PHE A 64 2.52 1.42 21.52
C PHE A 64 3.01 0.83 20.19
N TYR A 65 2.31 1.03 19.08
CA TYR A 65 2.77 0.55 17.77
C TYR A 65 3.71 1.52 17.08
N SER A 66 3.62 2.84 17.32
CA SER A 66 4.57 3.79 16.69
C SER A 66 6.02 3.56 17.11
N PRO A 67 6.38 3.30 18.38
CA PRO A 67 7.77 3.04 18.76
C PRO A 67 8.31 1.77 18.11
N ILE A 68 7.48 0.72 18.05
CA ILE A 68 7.82 -0.56 17.43
C ILE A 68 8.00 -0.38 15.91
N PHE A 69 7.09 0.37 15.28
CA PHE A 69 7.17 0.71 13.85
C PHE A 69 8.41 1.55 13.54
N ILE A 70 8.73 2.55 14.37
CA ILE A 70 9.93 3.39 14.20
C ILE A 70 11.20 2.55 14.36
N LEU A 71 11.26 1.66 15.35
CA LEU A 71 12.39 0.74 15.55
C LEU A 71 12.58 -0.18 14.34
N LEU A 72 11.51 -0.83 13.87
CA LEU A 72 11.54 -1.69 12.69
C LEU A 72 11.92 -0.90 11.43
N PHE A 73 11.37 0.30 11.26
CA PHE A 73 11.73 1.21 10.18
C PHE A 73 13.20 1.59 10.20
N CYS A 74 13.77 1.95 11.36
CA CYS A 74 15.19 2.26 11.48
C CYS A 74 16.08 1.08 11.11
N ILE A 75 15.75 -0.13 11.58
CA ILE A 75 16.50 -1.35 11.24
C ILE A 75 16.41 -1.63 9.73
N ASN A 76 15.21 -1.55 9.17
CA ASN A 76 14.96 -1.75 7.75
C ASN A 76 15.60 -0.65 6.89
N LEU A 77 15.71 0.58 7.40
CA LEU A 77 16.38 1.69 6.73
C LEU A 77 17.88 1.46 6.62
N VAL A 78 18.54 1.01 7.69
CA VAL A 78 19.95 0.65 7.64
C VAL A 78 20.17 -0.50 6.66
N LYS A 79 19.33 -1.55 6.74
CA LYS A 79 19.40 -2.70 5.82
C LYS A 79 19.20 -2.30 4.36
N ALA A 80 18.19 -1.49 4.07
CA ALA A 80 17.90 -0.97 2.73
C ALA A 80 19.07 -0.12 2.21
N THR A 81 19.59 0.79 3.04
CA THR A 81 20.68 1.68 2.66
C THR A 81 21.94 0.90 2.29
N VAL A 82 22.33 -0.08 3.12
CA VAL A 82 23.47 -0.95 2.81
C VAL A 82 23.21 -1.76 1.55
N SER A 83 22.01 -2.34 1.40
CA SER A 83 21.63 -3.11 0.21
C SER A 83 21.74 -2.28 -1.07
N PHE A 84 21.08 -1.12 -1.12
CA PHE A 84 21.11 -0.25 -2.29
C PHE A 84 22.52 0.28 -2.57
N PHE A 85 23.30 0.59 -1.53
CA PHE A 85 24.68 1.01 -1.70
C PHE A 85 25.55 -0.08 -2.34
N VAL A 86 25.44 -1.33 -1.85
CA VAL A 86 26.17 -2.46 -2.43
C VAL A 86 25.70 -2.76 -3.85
N THR A 87 24.39 -2.78 -4.11
CA THR A 87 23.84 -2.98 -5.46
C THR A 87 24.28 -1.88 -6.42
N TRP A 88 24.39 -0.63 -5.96
CA TRP A 88 24.87 0.49 -6.78
C TRP A 88 26.32 0.30 -7.20
N ILE A 89 27.20 -0.06 -6.26
CA ILE A 89 28.61 -0.33 -6.53
C ILE A 89 28.76 -1.52 -7.48
N LEU A 90 28.09 -2.63 -7.19
CA LEU A 90 28.13 -3.83 -8.04
C LEU A 90 27.57 -3.54 -9.44
N GLY A 91 26.50 -2.74 -9.54
CA GLY A 91 25.94 -2.29 -10.81
C GLY A 91 26.95 -1.49 -11.63
N LYS A 92 27.69 -0.57 -11.00
CA LYS A 92 28.77 0.17 -11.67
C LYS A 92 29.91 -0.74 -12.13
N ILE A 93 30.34 -1.68 -11.30
CA ILE A 93 31.37 -2.66 -11.70
C ILE A 93 30.89 -3.50 -12.87
N ALA A 94 29.64 -3.95 -12.85
CA ALA A 94 29.04 -4.71 -13.95
C ALA A 94 29.01 -3.89 -15.26
N ILE A 95 28.66 -2.61 -15.19
CA ILE A 95 28.70 -1.69 -16.33
C ILE A 95 30.13 -1.61 -16.90
N LEU A 96 31.15 -1.45 -16.06
CA LEU A 96 32.55 -1.43 -16.53
C LEU A 96 32.94 -2.73 -17.25
N ILE A 97 32.53 -3.88 -16.73
CA ILE A 97 32.83 -5.18 -17.34
C ILE A 97 32.11 -5.31 -18.70
N ILE A 98 30.82 -4.97 -18.76
CA ILE A 98 30.03 -5.07 -19.99
C ILE A 98 30.58 -4.12 -21.05
N LEU A 99 30.88 -2.88 -20.68
CA LEU A 99 31.39 -1.87 -21.59
C LEU A 99 32.81 -2.21 -22.08
N GLY A 100 33.73 -2.53 -21.17
CA GLY A 100 35.12 -2.83 -21.54
C GLY A 100 35.26 -4.16 -22.28
N PHE A 101 34.70 -5.24 -21.72
CA PHE A 101 34.86 -6.58 -22.27
C PHE A 101 33.82 -6.91 -23.35
N GLY A 102 32.55 -6.60 -23.09
CA GLY A 102 31.48 -6.83 -24.06
C GLY A 102 31.60 -5.92 -25.29
N GLY A 103 31.99 -4.65 -25.09
CA GLY A 103 32.30 -3.74 -26.20
C GLY A 103 33.46 -4.23 -27.06
N GLY A 104 34.57 -4.62 -26.44
CA GLY A 104 35.74 -5.16 -27.16
C GLY A 104 35.43 -6.44 -27.96
N LEU A 105 34.62 -7.34 -27.41
CA LEU A 105 34.19 -8.55 -28.11
C LEU A 105 33.32 -8.26 -29.34
N LEU A 106 32.50 -7.21 -29.31
CA LEU A 106 31.64 -6.80 -30.42
C LEU A 106 32.44 -6.30 -31.63
N LEU A 107 33.64 -5.76 -31.42
CA LEU A 107 34.51 -5.25 -32.49
C LEU A 107 35.20 -6.36 -33.28
N ILE A 108 35.29 -7.58 -32.75
CA ILE A 108 35.90 -8.72 -33.45
C ILE A 108 35.10 -9.08 -34.73
N PRO A 109 33.78 -9.33 -34.67
CA PRO A 109 32.97 -9.57 -35.86
C PRO A 109 32.59 -8.29 -36.63
N PHE A 110 32.61 -7.11 -35.98
CA PHE A 110 32.13 -5.86 -36.57
C PHE A 110 33.11 -4.70 -36.34
N PRO A 111 34.26 -4.67 -37.04
CA PRO A 111 35.29 -3.63 -36.84
C PRO A 111 34.80 -2.22 -37.23
N GLN A 112 33.81 -2.11 -38.12
CA GLN A 112 33.21 -0.83 -38.50
C GLN A 112 32.49 -0.10 -37.34
N LEU A 113 32.26 -0.78 -36.21
CA LEU A 113 31.64 -0.21 -35.02
C LEU A 113 32.66 0.49 -34.09
N ASP A 114 33.96 0.48 -34.38
CA ASP A 114 35.00 0.99 -33.47
C ASP A 114 34.76 2.46 -33.08
N GLU A 115 34.50 3.32 -34.07
CA GLU A 115 34.24 4.74 -33.83
C GLU A 115 32.91 5.03 -33.10
N PRO A 116 31.75 4.50 -33.53
CA PRO A 116 30.49 4.73 -32.80
C PRO A 116 30.46 4.06 -31.43
N LEU A 117 31.06 2.87 -31.28
CA LEU A 117 31.15 2.18 -29.99
C LEU A 117 32.10 2.91 -29.05
N GLY A 118 33.24 3.41 -29.53
CA GLY A 118 34.17 4.24 -28.76
C GLY A 118 33.51 5.51 -28.21
N ARG A 119 32.74 6.23 -29.04
CA ARG A 119 31.96 7.40 -28.58
C ARG A 119 30.89 7.03 -27.55
N PHE A 120 30.20 5.91 -27.76
CA PHE A 120 29.22 5.42 -26.80
C PHE A 120 29.85 5.03 -25.46
N LEU A 121 31.01 4.36 -25.49
CA LEU A 121 31.80 3.99 -24.33
C LEU A 121 32.27 5.23 -23.57
N GLU A 122 32.74 6.25 -24.29
CA GLU A 122 33.17 7.52 -23.71
C GLU A 122 32.01 8.25 -23.03
N LEU A 123 30.85 8.35 -23.68
CA LEU A 123 29.64 8.96 -23.09
C LEU A 123 29.18 8.20 -21.84
N CYS A 124 29.14 6.87 -21.91
CA CYS A 124 28.81 6.05 -20.74
C CYS A 124 29.84 6.23 -19.62
N GLY A 125 31.13 6.23 -19.94
CA GLY A 125 32.22 6.43 -18.99
C GLY A 125 32.17 7.82 -18.33
N GLN A 126 31.85 8.86 -19.10
CA GLN A 126 31.62 10.21 -18.59
C GLN A 126 30.46 10.23 -17.59
N TRP A 127 29.34 9.61 -17.96
CA TRP A 127 28.12 9.65 -17.15
C TRP A 127 28.22 8.85 -15.85
N PHE A 128 28.81 7.65 -15.90
CA PHE A 128 28.87 6.75 -14.75
C PHE A 128 30.12 6.93 -13.88
N PHE A 129 31.22 7.47 -14.45
CA PHE A 129 32.54 7.52 -13.78
C PHE A 129 33.30 8.85 -13.93
N ASN A 130 32.74 9.87 -14.59
CA ASN A 130 33.44 11.11 -14.92
C ASN A 130 34.67 10.93 -15.84
N MET A 131 34.78 9.80 -16.52
CA MET A 131 35.92 9.47 -17.39
C MET A 131 36.07 10.50 -18.51
N GLY A 132 37.27 10.97 -18.84
CA GLY A 132 37.49 11.86 -19.98
C GLY A 132 37.14 13.35 -19.76
N THR A 133 36.72 13.75 -18.56
CA THR A 133 36.42 15.16 -18.22
C THR A 133 37.62 15.94 -17.68
N GLY A 134 38.81 15.34 -17.63
CA GLY A 134 40.00 15.92 -16.99
C GLY A 134 39.99 15.85 -15.45
N ARG A 135 38.92 15.27 -14.87
CA ARG A 135 38.83 14.92 -13.45
C ARG A 135 39.22 13.46 -13.23
N GLU A 136 39.66 13.12 -12.03
CA GLU A 136 39.91 11.73 -11.66
C GLU A 136 38.63 10.89 -11.80
N MET A 137 38.76 9.62 -12.18
CA MET A 137 37.63 8.70 -12.21
C MET A 137 37.02 8.60 -10.82
N THR A 138 35.75 8.94 -10.70
CA THR A 138 35.03 8.89 -9.43
C THR A 138 33.93 7.86 -9.48
N LEU A 139 33.79 7.08 -8.41
CA LEU A 139 32.70 6.11 -8.27
C LEU A 139 31.32 6.78 -8.13
N PHE A 140 31.28 8.07 -7.78
CA PHE A 140 30.07 8.89 -7.64
C PHE A 140 30.27 10.24 -8.38
N PRO A 141 30.22 10.27 -9.72
CA PRO A 141 30.38 11.50 -10.49
C PRO A 141 29.30 12.55 -10.18
N GLY A 142 28.07 12.12 -9.88
CA GLY A 142 26.99 13.01 -9.42
C GLY A 142 27.09 13.40 -7.94
N GLY A 143 28.07 12.87 -7.20
CA GLY A 143 28.32 13.15 -5.79
C GLY A 143 27.06 13.05 -4.94
N ALA A 144 26.62 14.19 -4.41
CA ALA A 144 25.45 14.31 -3.53
C ALA A 144 24.14 13.86 -4.18
N ILE A 145 23.99 13.97 -5.50
CA ILE A 145 22.77 13.59 -6.21
C ILE A 145 22.59 12.08 -6.17
N GLU A 146 23.65 11.32 -6.47
CA GLU A 146 23.61 9.85 -6.43
C GLU A 146 23.36 9.34 -5.02
N ILE A 147 24.03 9.94 -4.03
CA ILE A 147 23.82 9.60 -2.61
C ILE A 147 22.36 9.92 -2.22
N GLY A 148 21.81 11.04 -2.69
CA GLY A 148 20.42 11.41 -2.47
C GLY A 148 19.42 10.41 -3.07
N ILE A 149 19.69 9.91 -4.28
CA ILE A 149 18.87 8.87 -4.94
C ILE A 149 18.93 7.56 -4.14
N ILE A 150 20.13 7.13 -3.73
CA ILE A 150 20.30 5.91 -2.92
C ILE A 150 19.52 6.05 -1.61
N LEU A 151 19.63 7.17 -0.91
CA LEU A 151 18.90 7.42 0.34
C LEU A 151 17.39 7.44 0.12
N LEU A 152 16.90 8.10 -0.94
CA LEU A 152 15.47 8.16 -1.24
C LEU A 152 14.90 6.77 -1.53
N LEU A 153 15.58 5.97 -2.37
CA LEU A 153 15.19 4.59 -2.66
C LEU A 153 15.25 3.72 -1.40
N SER A 154 16.23 3.96 -0.53
CA SER A 154 16.37 3.25 0.74
C SER A 154 15.23 3.57 1.70
N VAL A 155 14.78 4.83 1.77
CA VAL A 155 13.61 5.22 2.57
C VAL A 155 12.34 4.55 2.04
N LEU A 156 12.13 4.54 0.72
CA LEU A 156 10.97 3.86 0.10
C LEU A 156 11.01 2.35 0.34
N GLY A 157 12.17 1.73 0.16
CA GLY A 157 12.36 0.29 0.42
C GLY A 157 12.16 -0.07 1.89
N ALA A 158 12.69 0.75 2.80
CA ALA A 158 12.50 0.57 4.24
C ALA A 158 11.04 0.72 4.64
N PHE A 159 10.33 1.69 4.08
CA PHE A 159 8.92 1.86 4.32
C PHE A 159 8.12 0.65 3.83
N GLY A 160 8.42 0.15 2.63
CA GLY A 160 7.79 -1.07 2.09
C GLY A 160 8.01 -2.30 2.97
N MET A 161 9.24 -2.54 3.41
CA MET A 161 9.58 -3.68 4.29
C MET A 161 8.94 -3.58 5.68
N THR A 162 8.74 -2.37 6.21
CA THR A 162 8.10 -2.18 7.52
C THR A 162 6.58 -2.20 7.43
N ALA A 163 6.01 -1.75 6.30
CA ALA A 163 4.56 -1.75 6.08
C ALA A 163 4.01 -3.13 5.73
N ASN A 164 4.81 -3.99 5.09
CA ASN A 164 4.46 -5.37 4.82
C ASN A 164 5.57 -6.31 5.34
N PRO A 165 5.55 -6.62 6.65
CA PRO A 165 6.43 -7.63 7.22
C PRO A 165 5.91 -9.01 6.82
N ASP A 166 6.37 -9.52 5.68
CA ASP A 166 6.21 -10.94 5.33
C ASP A 166 7.05 -11.83 6.28
#